data_AF-A0A969R8K4-F1
#
_entry.id   AF-A0A969R8K4-F1
#
_cell.length_a   1.000
_cell.length_b   1.000
_cell.length_c   1.000
_cell.angle_alpha   90.00
_cell.angle_beta   90.00
_cell.angle_gamma   90.00
#
_symmetry.space_group_name_H-M   'P 1'
#
loop_
_entity.id
_entity.type
_entity.pdbx_description
1 polymer ?
#
loop_
_entity_poly.entity_id
_entity_poly.type
_entity_poly.pdbx_seq_one_letter_code
_entity_poly.pdbx_strand_id
1 'polypeptide(L)'
;MSSIASTQVKDEKDLEALLKNHLHEPTYYFLRQTHQVSGILQEFPEKLDVLEGQLFNAEFEVRWKCNPQQKGYSVLVLSRSSLKDSSLKPLPGQWESEDHSILLHDPKTPQYPNGFTYKEGVDVSRIYQRYFRNVDTFAVQFIALTVKDHESRQ
;
A
#
# COMPACT_ATOMS: atom_id res chain seq x y z
N MET A 1 -14.74 -10.13 -6.12
CA MET A 1 -15.10 -8.90 -5.40
C MET A 1 -13.93 -8.49 -4.53
N SER A 2 -13.63 -7.20 -4.52
CA SER A 2 -12.53 -6.63 -3.74
C SER A 2 -13.01 -6.22 -2.36
N SER A 3 -12.09 -5.88 -1.46
CA SER A 3 -12.44 -5.56 -0.08
C SER A 3 -11.56 -4.47 0.48
N ILE A 4 -12.18 -3.61 1.27
CA ILE A 4 -11.51 -2.51 1.98
C ILE A 4 -11.89 -2.63 3.43
N ALA A 5 -10.90 -2.59 4.31
CA ALA A 5 -11.12 -2.68 5.74
C ALA A 5 -10.15 -1.79 6.51
N SER A 6 -10.51 -1.45 7.74
CA SER A 6 -9.69 -0.63 8.62
C SER A 6 -9.59 -1.23 10.01
N THR A 7 -8.51 -0.91 10.70
CA THR A 7 -8.35 -1.25 12.11
C THR A 7 -7.48 -0.23 12.83
N GLN A 8 -7.44 -0.33 14.16
CA GLN A 8 -6.55 0.46 15.01
C GLN A 8 -5.70 -0.52 15.81
N VAL A 9 -4.39 -0.33 15.76
CA VAL A 9 -3.42 -1.12 16.54
C VAL A 9 -2.75 -0.22 17.58
N LYS A 10 -2.40 -0.77 18.74
CA LYS A 10 -2.02 0.03 19.91
C LYS A 10 -0.56 0.44 19.89
N ASP A 11 0.30 -0.41 19.33
CA ASP A 11 1.73 -0.17 19.28
C ASP A 11 2.36 -0.73 18.00
N GLU A 12 3.67 -0.54 17.88
CA GLU A 12 4.45 -0.96 16.71
C GLU A 12 4.54 -2.49 16.60
N LYS A 13 4.50 -3.24 17.71
CA LYS A 13 4.55 -4.70 17.67
C LYS A 13 3.28 -5.28 17.08
N ASP A 14 2.12 -4.73 17.46
CA ASP A 14 0.84 -5.09 16.87
C ASP A 14 0.78 -4.74 15.38
N LEU A 15 1.36 -3.60 14.99
CA LEU A 15 1.47 -3.21 13.58
C LEU A 15 2.35 -4.20 12.81
N GLU A 16 3.53 -4.54 13.32
CA GLU A 16 4.41 -5.53 12.71
C GLU A 16 3.72 -6.88 12.52
N ALA A 17 3.01 -7.35 13.54
CA ALA A 17 2.28 -8.60 13.48
C ALA A 17 1.21 -8.57 12.38
N LEU A 18 0.48 -7.45 12.25
CA LEU A 18 -0.50 -7.24 11.18
C LEU A 18 0.17 -7.22 9.80
N LEU A 19 1.28 -6.50 9.64
CA LEU A 19 2.00 -6.42 8.36
C LEU A 19 2.55 -7.78 7.95
N LYS A 20 3.09 -8.56 8.90
CA LYS A 20 3.60 -9.92 8.68
C LYS A 20 2.55 -10.87 8.11
N ASN A 21 1.27 -10.71 8.47
CA ASN A 21 0.17 -11.51 7.90
C ASN A 21 -0.09 -11.24 6.42
N HIS A 22 0.42 -10.13 5.88
CA HIS A 22 0.21 -9.70 4.49
C HIS A 22 1.50 -9.76 3.65
N LEU A 23 2.57 -10.35 4.19
CA LEU A 23 3.82 -10.58 3.47
C LEU A 23 3.65 -11.72 2.48
N HIS A 24 3.53 -11.35 1.20
CA HIS A 24 3.54 -12.28 0.08
C HIS A 24 4.54 -11.78 -0.95
N GLU A 25 5.49 -12.61 -1.34
CA GLU A 25 6.48 -12.23 -2.35
C GLU A 25 5.81 -12.08 -3.73
N PRO A 26 6.12 -11.03 -4.52
CA PRO A 26 6.97 -9.88 -4.16
C PRO A 26 6.21 -8.85 -3.31
N THR A 27 6.79 -8.44 -2.17
CA THR A 27 6.28 -7.34 -1.35
C THR A 27 7.19 -6.12 -1.43
N TYR A 28 6.57 -4.94 -1.54
CA TYR A 28 7.25 -3.65 -1.54
C TYR A 28 6.76 -2.76 -0.41
N TYR A 29 7.61 -1.81 -0.02
CA TYR A 29 7.34 -0.85 1.04
C TYR A 29 7.63 0.57 0.56
N PHE A 30 6.87 1.51 1.09
CA PHE A 30 7.14 2.93 0.97
C PHE A 30 6.86 3.61 2.31
N LEU A 31 7.91 4.13 2.93
CA LEU A 31 7.94 4.62 4.30
C LEU A 31 8.09 6.14 4.31
N ARG A 32 7.38 6.81 5.23
CA ARG A 32 7.32 8.27 5.32
C ARG A 32 7.56 8.75 6.75
N GLN A 33 8.63 9.51 6.91
CA GLN A 33 8.95 10.26 8.12
C GLN A 33 8.69 11.75 7.89
N THR A 34 8.69 12.55 8.95
CA THR A 34 8.44 14.00 8.87
C THR A 34 9.40 14.72 7.92
N HIS A 35 10.63 14.24 7.79
CA HIS A 35 11.71 14.90 7.05
C HIS A 35 12.22 14.08 5.85
N GLN A 36 11.71 12.87 5.63
CA GLN A 36 12.24 11.96 4.62
C GLN A 36 11.19 10.94 4.16
N VAL A 37 11.33 10.49 2.90
CA VAL A 37 10.67 9.28 2.39
C VAL A 37 11.72 8.25 1.97
N SER A 38 11.41 6.97 2.10
CA SER A 38 12.37 5.89 1.82
C SER A 38 12.62 5.62 0.33
N GLY A 39 11.73 6.11 -0.55
CA GLY A 39 11.55 5.50 -1.87
C GLY A 39 10.92 4.11 -1.76
N ILE A 40 10.91 3.36 -2.86
CA ILE A 40 10.36 2.00 -2.89
C ILE A 40 11.43 1.03 -2.43
N LEU A 41 11.09 0.21 -1.43
CA LEU A 41 11.95 -0.83 -0.83
C LEU A 41 11.34 -2.21 -1.09
N GLN A 42 12.16 -3.25 -1.17
CA GLN A 42 11.70 -4.64 -1.24
C GLN A 42 11.96 -5.42 0.07
N GLU A 43 12.88 -4.94 0.89
CA GLU A 43 13.17 -5.53 2.20
C GLU A 43 12.39 -4.82 3.30
N PHE A 44 11.88 -5.60 4.26
CA PHE A 44 11.23 -5.07 5.45
C PHE A 44 12.29 -4.33 6.29
N PRO A 45 12.03 -3.08 6.72
CA PRO A 45 13.00 -2.35 7.54
C PRO A 45 13.18 -3.04 8.90
N GLU A 46 14.42 -3.12 9.41
CA GLU A 46 14.70 -3.74 10.72
C GLU A 46 13.96 -3.05 11.89
N LYS A 47 13.62 -1.76 11.72
CA LYS A 47 12.81 -1.00 12.66
C LYS A 47 11.79 -0.14 11.92
N LEU A 48 10.58 -0.09 12.45
CA LEU A 48 9.48 0.68 11.92
C LEU A 48 9.39 2.06 12.58
N ASP A 49 10.51 2.69 12.98
CA ASP A 49 10.64 4.07 13.53
C ASP A 49 10.04 5.16 12.58
N VAL A 50 8.81 4.99 12.12
CA VAL A 50 8.19 5.60 10.96
C VAL A 50 6.75 5.94 11.31
N LEU A 51 6.39 7.20 11.11
CA LEU A 51 5.07 7.73 11.44
C LEU A 51 4.00 7.29 10.46
N GLU A 52 4.35 7.03 9.20
CA GLU A 52 3.40 6.66 8.16
C GLU A 52 4.10 5.75 7.14
N GLY A 53 3.36 4.82 6.58
CA GLY A 53 3.91 3.97 5.54
C GLY A 53 2.86 3.15 4.84
N GLN A 54 3.32 2.46 3.82
CA GLN A 54 2.51 1.51 3.08
C GLN A 54 3.35 0.30 2.67
N LEU A 55 2.68 -0.83 2.64
CA LEU A 55 3.14 -2.13 2.17
C LEU A 55 2.23 -2.49 1.02
N PHE A 56 2.78 -2.94 -0.11
CA PHE A 56 1.96 -3.35 -1.23
C PHE A 56 2.57 -4.54 -1.99
N ASN A 57 1.69 -5.39 -2.50
CA ASN A 57 2.01 -6.51 -3.39
C ASN A 57 0.89 -6.68 -4.43
N ALA A 58 0.85 -7.83 -5.10
CA ALA A 58 -0.16 -8.13 -6.10
C ALA A 58 -1.58 -8.21 -5.51
N GLU A 59 -1.73 -8.62 -4.25
CA GLU A 59 -3.02 -8.86 -3.61
C GLU A 59 -3.48 -7.69 -2.73
N PHE A 60 -2.56 -7.13 -1.94
CA PHE A 60 -2.86 -6.18 -0.88
C PHE A 60 -2.09 -4.87 -1.04
N GLU A 61 -2.71 -3.77 -0.62
CA GLU A 61 -2.00 -2.64 -0.05
C GLU A 61 -2.47 -2.42 1.39
N VAL A 62 -1.52 -2.31 2.31
CA VAL A 62 -1.74 -1.92 3.70
C VAL A 62 -1.11 -0.56 3.92
N ARG A 63 -1.87 0.40 4.41
CA ARG A 63 -1.40 1.74 4.81
C ARG A 63 -1.53 1.87 6.31
N TRP A 64 -0.53 2.48 6.94
CA TRP A 64 -0.61 2.81 8.35
C TRP A 64 -0.19 4.25 8.59
N LYS A 65 -0.75 4.83 9.65
CA LYS A 65 -0.37 6.13 10.16
C LYS A 65 -0.45 6.15 11.67
N CYS A 66 0.64 6.54 12.31
CA CYS A 66 0.73 6.79 13.73
C CYS A 66 -0.20 7.97 14.08
N ASN A 67 -1.03 7.76 15.10
CA ASN A 67 -1.88 8.79 15.68
C ASN A 67 -1.31 9.20 17.05
N PRO A 68 -0.64 10.37 17.16
CA PRO A 68 -0.05 10.84 18.40
C PRO A 68 -1.09 11.09 19.51
N GLN A 69 -2.33 11.39 19.15
CA GLN A 69 -3.41 11.74 20.08
C GLN A 69 -4.06 10.50 20.69
N GLN A 70 -4.10 9.39 19.93
CA GLN A 70 -4.77 8.14 20.35
C GLN A 70 -3.81 7.06 20.84
N LYS A 71 -2.48 7.32 20.82
CA LYS A 71 -1.42 6.34 21.15
C LYS A 71 -1.63 5.01 20.40
N GLY A 72 -1.37 5.03 19.10
CA GLY A 72 -1.43 3.83 18.25
C GLY A 72 -1.35 4.17 16.76
N TYR A 73 -1.70 3.21 15.92
CA TYR A 73 -1.71 3.36 14.47
C TYR A 73 -3.10 3.08 13.90
N SER A 74 -3.51 3.95 12.97
CA SER A 74 -4.65 3.71 12.09
C SER A 74 -4.17 2.94 10.87
N VAL A 75 -4.83 1.83 10.57
CA VAL A 75 -4.47 0.92 9.47
C VAL A 75 -5.64 0.83 8.49
N LEU A 76 -5.34 0.94 7.20
CA LEU A 76 -6.26 0.70 6.09
C LEU A 76 -5.72 -0.43 5.21
N VAL A 77 -6.53 -1.44 4.96
CA VAL A 77 -6.20 -2.60 4.12
C VAL A 77 -7.08 -2.57 2.88
N LEU A 78 -6.44 -2.57 1.71
CA LEU A 78 -7.03 -2.59 0.38
C LEU A 78 -6.67 -3.94 -0.25
N SER A 79 -7.66 -4.77 -0.54
CA SER A 79 -7.45 -6.16 -0.99
C SER A 79 -8.17 -6.44 -2.31
N ARG A 80 -7.49 -7.11 -3.24
CA ARG A 80 -8.08 -7.61 -4.50
C ARG A 80 -9.22 -8.60 -4.22
N SER A 81 -9.07 -9.40 -3.18
CA SER A 81 -9.95 -10.48 -2.76
C SER A 81 -10.64 -10.19 -1.43
N SER A 82 -11.57 -11.05 -1.02
CA SER A 82 -12.32 -10.86 0.23
C SER A 82 -11.43 -11.05 1.46
N LEU A 83 -11.45 -10.06 2.36
CA LEU A 83 -10.75 -10.15 3.65
C LEU A 83 -11.54 -11.05 4.60
N LYS A 84 -10.87 -12.05 5.19
CA LYS A 84 -11.46 -13.00 6.15
C LYS A 84 -11.07 -12.72 7.60
N ASP A 85 -10.22 -11.74 7.83
CA ASP A 85 -9.72 -11.39 9.16
C ASP A 85 -10.81 -10.66 9.96
N SER A 86 -11.24 -11.26 11.07
CA SER A 86 -12.27 -10.73 11.96
C SER A 86 -11.81 -9.52 12.78
N SER A 87 -10.49 -9.27 12.86
CA SER A 87 -9.93 -8.08 13.51
C SER A 87 -10.05 -6.82 12.65
N LEU A 88 -10.34 -6.98 11.35
CA LEU A 88 -10.52 -5.89 10.41
C LEU A 88 -12.00 -5.48 10.34
N LYS A 89 -12.25 -4.17 10.42
CA LYS A 89 -13.59 -3.60 10.25
C LYS A 89 -13.79 -3.28 8.76
N PRO A 90 -14.64 -4.02 8.03
CA PRO A 90 -14.88 -3.73 6.63
C PRO A 90 -15.51 -2.34 6.46
N LEU A 91 -15.07 -1.62 5.43
CA LEU A 91 -15.69 -0.36 5.06
C LEU A 91 -17.02 -0.63 4.34
N PRO A 92 -18.08 0.14 4.63
CA PRO A 92 -19.37 -0.03 3.99
C PRO A 92 -19.27 0.20 2.49
N GLY A 93 -19.99 -0.62 1.72
CA GLY A 93 -20.06 -0.54 0.26
C GLY A 93 -19.67 -1.84 -0.43
N GLN A 94 -20.03 -1.95 -1.71
CA GLN A 94 -19.58 -3.01 -2.59
C GLN A 94 -18.40 -2.50 -3.42
N TRP A 95 -17.33 -3.29 -3.46
CA TRP A 95 -16.06 -2.86 -4.04
C TRP A 95 -15.65 -3.76 -5.20
N GLU A 96 -15.34 -3.12 -6.32
CA GLU A 96 -14.63 -3.72 -7.45
C GLU A 96 -13.28 -3.03 -7.61
N SER A 97 -12.33 -3.73 -8.23
CA SER A 97 -11.03 -3.14 -8.51
C SER A 97 -10.54 -3.41 -9.93
N GLU A 98 -9.78 -2.45 -10.44
CA GLU A 98 -9.17 -2.47 -11.78
C GLU A 98 -7.73 -1.96 -11.70
N ASP A 99 -6.82 -2.64 -12.39
CA ASP A 99 -5.38 -2.31 -12.39
C ASP A 99 -5.03 -1.44 -13.61
N HIS A 100 -4.47 -0.26 -13.37
CA HIS A 100 -4.01 0.69 -14.37
C HIS A 100 -2.50 0.89 -14.33
N SER A 101 -1.88 1.12 -15.49
CA SER A 101 -0.45 1.46 -15.56
C SER A 101 -0.17 2.74 -14.79
N ILE A 102 0.88 2.74 -13.96
CA ILE A 102 1.34 3.97 -13.32
C ILE A 102 2.13 4.82 -14.31
N LEU A 103 1.96 6.13 -14.24
CA LEU A 103 2.85 7.07 -14.93
C LEU A 103 4.08 7.30 -14.03
N LEU A 104 5.19 6.67 -14.38
CA LEU A 104 6.45 6.86 -13.66
C LEU A 104 7.06 8.21 -14.02
N HIS A 105 7.70 8.84 -13.03
CA HIS A 105 8.44 10.06 -13.27
C HIS A 105 9.69 9.74 -14.08
N ASP A 106 9.88 10.41 -15.21
CA ASP A 106 11.12 10.35 -15.97
C ASP A 106 12.22 11.14 -15.25
N PRO A 107 13.30 10.49 -14.75
CA PRO A 107 14.39 11.19 -14.08
C PRO A 107 15.05 12.29 -14.92
N LYS A 108 14.94 12.21 -16.26
CA LYS A 108 15.48 13.20 -17.21
C LYS A 108 14.60 14.43 -17.35
N THR A 109 13.38 14.40 -16.84
CA THR A 109 12.45 15.53 -16.90
C THR A 109 12.42 16.21 -15.52
N PRO A 110 13.00 17.41 -15.35
CA PRO A 110 13.16 18.04 -14.04
C PRO A 110 11.85 18.70 -13.60
N GLN A 111 10.85 17.90 -13.18
CA GLN A 111 9.60 18.43 -12.62
C GLN A 111 9.65 18.55 -11.09
N TYR A 112 10.56 17.84 -10.41
CA TYR A 112 10.70 17.86 -8.95
C TYR A 112 12.09 18.33 -8.51
N PRO A 113 12.20 19.27 -7.55
CA PRO A 113 13.48 19.82 -7.10
C PRO A 113 14.49 18.76 -6.60
N ASN A 114 13.98 17.68 -6.00
CA ASN A 114 14.79 16.62 -5.38
C ASN A 114 14.76 15.29 -6.17
N GLY A 115 14.11 15.26 -7.34
CA GLY A 115 13.84 14.02 -8.07
C GLY A 115 13.05 12.98 -7.25
N PHE A 116 12.73 11.84 -7.87
CA PHE A 116 12.27 10.65 -7.16
C PHE A 116 13.28 9.53 -7.41
N THR A 117 13.89 9.01 -6.35
CA THR A 117 14.92 7.97 -6.48
C THR A 117 14.26 6.60 -6.37
N TYR A 118 14.35 5.82 -7.44
CA TYR A 118 14.05 4.39 -7.42
C TYR A 118 15.34 3.67 -7.03
N LYS A 119 15.32 2.87 -5.95
CA LYS A 119 16.52 2.13 -5.52
C LYS A 119 16.90 1.09 -6.58
N GLU A 120 18.21 0.87 -6.75
CA GLU A 120 18.72 -0.17 -7.63
C GLU A 120 18.12 -1.54 -7.26
N GLY A 121 17.73 -2.32 -8.28
CA GLY A 121 17.10 -3.63 -8.12
C GLY A 121 15.57 -3.62 -8.08
N VAL A 122 14.92 -2.47 -7.91
CA VAL A 122 13.44 -2.38 -7.99
C VAL A 122 12.99 -2.28 -9.45
N ASP A 123 12.29 -3.29 -9.93
CA ASP A 123 11.65 -3.27 -11.25
C ASP A 123 10.35 -2.47 -11.23
N VAL A 124 10.50 -1.15 -11.39
CA VAL A 124 9.39 -0.19 -11.41
C VAL A 124 8.41 -0.44 -12.55
N SER A 125 8.80 -1.14 -13.61
CA SER A 125 7.92 -1.48 -14.74
C SER A 125 6.78 -2.42 -14.32
N ARG A 126 6.94 -3.10 -13.18
CA ARG A 126 5.94 -4.01 -12.60
C ARG A 126 4.98 -3.32 -11.65
N ILE A 127 5.18 -2.04 -11.35
CA ILE A 127 4.35 -1.29 -10.42
C ILE A 127 3.16 -0.69 -11.18
N TYR A 128 1.97 -0.92 -10.65
CA TYR A 128 0.70 -0.47 -11.20
C TYR A 128 -0.08 0.28 -10.11
N GLN A 129 -1.17 0.90 -10.52
CA GLN A 129 -2.18 1.43 -9.60
C GLN A 129 -3.42 0.55 -9.66
N ARG A 130 -4.03 0.25 -8.51
CA ARG A 130 -5.31 -0.46 -8.43
C ARG A 130 -6.40 0.49 -7.95
N TYR A 131 -7.40 0.70 -8.78
CA TYR A 131 -8.51 1.61 -8.48
C TYR A 131 -9.59 0.80 -7.80
N PHE A 132 -10.00 1.20 -6.60
CA PHE A 132 -11.13 0.62 -5.90
C PHE A 132 -12.35 1.50 -6.10
N ARG A 133 -13.31 0.94 -6.82
CA ARG A 133 -14.57 1.59 -7.20
C ARG A 133 -15.69 1.07 -6.32
N ASN A 134 -16.49 1.98 -5.81
CA ASN A 134 -17.75 1.62 -5.17
C ASN A 134 -18.78 1.33 -6.27
N VAL A 135 -19.38 0.13 -6.25
CA VAL A 135 -20.30 -0.35 -7.31
C VAL A 135 -21.56 0.52 -7.39
N ASP A 136 -22.11 0.94 -6.25
CA ASP A 136 -23.36 1.69 -6.20
C ASP A 136 -23.22 3.12 -6.73
N THR A 137 -22.09 3.76 -6.44
CA THR A 137 -21.84 5.17 -6.78
C THR A 137 -20.99 5.34 -8.04
N PHE A 138 -20.41 4.25 -8.54
CA PHE A 138 -19.47 4.25 -9.67
C PHE A 138 -18.22 5.12 -9.46
N ALA A 139 -17.99 5.62 -8.25
CA ALA A 139 -16.87 6.49 -7.91
C ALA A 139 -15.64 5.66 -7.52
N VAL A 140 -14.47 6.06 -8.02
CA VAL A 140 -13.18 5.59 -7.50
C VAL A 140 -12.95 6.30 -6.17
N GLN A 141 -12.91 5.54 -5.07
CA GLN A 141 -12.75 6.11 -3.73
C GLN A 141 -11.35 5.89 -3.17
N PHE A 142 -10.68 4.82 -3.60
CA PHE A 142 -9.30 4.53 -3.20
C PHE A 142 -8.49 4.14 -4.42
N ILE A 143 -7.25 4.63 -4.47
CA ILE A 143 -6.25 4.21 -5.47
C ILE A 143 -5.12 3.59 -4.69
N ALA A 144 -4.78 2.35 -4.99
CA ALA A 144 -3.69 1.61 -4.38
C ALA A 144 -2.47 1.47 -5.30
N LEU A 145 -1.28 1.25 -4.75
CA LEU A 145 -0.15 0.68 -5.47
C LEU A 145 -0.29 -0.85 -5.49
N THR A 146 0.08 -1.46 -6.62
CA THR A 146 0.09 -2.91 -6.76
C THR A 146 1.22 -3.35 -7.69
N VAL A 147 1.42 -4.66 -7.78
CA VAL A 147 2.45 -5.28 -8.60
C VAL A 147 1.79 -6.24 -9.57
N LYS A 148 2.19 -6.23 -10.84
CA LYS A 148 1.84 -7.29 -11.79
C LYS A 148 2.98 -8.29 -11.91
N ASP A 149 2.62 -9.57 -11.89
CA ASP A 149 3.50 -10.63 -12.33
C ASP A 149 3.58 -10.66 -13.86
N HIS A 150 4.77 -10.99 -14.36
CA HIS A 150 5.07 -11.03 -15.80
C HIS A 150 4.19 -12.03 -16.58
N GLU A 151 3.43 -12.90 -15.90
CA GLU A 151 2.61 -13.96 -16.53
C GLU A 151 1.16 -13.57 -16.83
N SER A 152 0.73 -12.34 -16.55
CA SER A 152 -0.60 -11.89 -16.97
C SER A 152 -0.60 -11.28 -18.37
N ARG A 153 -0.10 -12.02 -19.35
CA ARG A 153 -0.47 -11.85 -20.76
C ARG A 153 -1.27 -13.08 -21.17
N GLN A 154 -2.59 -12.97 -21.03
CA GLN A 154 -3.55 -13.77 -21.80
C GLN A 154 -4.41 -12.81 -22.60
#